data_AF-A0ABD4XFP5-F1
#
_entry.id   AF-A0ABD4XFP5-F1
#
_cell.length_a   1.000
_cell.length_b   1.000
_cell.length_c   1.000
_cell.angle_alpha   90.00
_cell.angle_beta   90.00
_cell.angle_gamma   90.00
#
_symmetry.space_group_name_H-M   'P 1'
#
loop_
_entity.id
_entity.type
_entity.pdbx_description
1 polymer ?
#
loop_
_entity_poly.entity_id
_entity_poly.type
_entity_poly.pdbx_seq_one_letter_code
_entity_poly.pdbx_strand_id
1 'polypeptide(L)'
;MLIGVVDDQRITIDLVSAILRNDGWEDIEAFSDPKAALKEFYEKQFDLLLVDLQMPGISGLELMSELRSLDEYTHVPIVILTSDEERKTRLSAIRLGATDFINKPFDPEELKVRVRNLTELRKARIEIEERAANLSREVNKATAMIARREEELIWRLSRAIEYRDGGTGEHVSRVARNSKIIAEHLGADKEFCRTLYLAAPLHDIGKIGIPDAILSKPGTLTDHERAVIKQHTTIGADILDGGESNLIKMAFEIALTHHEKWDGSGYGSGLAGDDIPLAGRIVALADVVDALLTKRSYKEPWSFEEVRSFVHEQSGKHFDPDCVFAFEAAKNRIKAVYLEQHSDVSIRVDSDQVRA
;
A
#
# COMPACT_ATOMS: atom_id res chain seq x y z
N MET A 1 12.24 28.96 -18.40
CA MET A 1 10.87 29.29 -17.95
C MET A 1 10.24 30.05 -19.08
N LEU A 2 9.14 29.56 -19.65
CA LEU A 2 8.51 30.09 -20.84
C LEU A 2 7.47 31.16 -20.48
N ILE A 3 7.61 32.37 -21.01
CA ILE A 3 6.68 33.49 -20.75
C ILE A 3 5.76 33.68 -21.96
N GLY A 4 4.46 33.74 -21.69
CA GLY A 4 3.44 34.01 -22.71
C GLY A 4 2.97 35.45 -22.60
N VAL A 5 2.93 36.19 -23.71
CA VAL A 5 2.39 37.55 -23.77
C VAL A 5 1.21 37.58 -24.72
N VAL A 6 0.04 38.04 -24.28
CA VAL A 6 -1.18 38.08 -25.10
C VAL A 6 -1.75 39.49 -25.06
N ASP A 7 -1.76 40.17 -26.21
CA ASP A 7 -2.29 41.54 -26.35
C ASP A 7 -2.62 41.80 -27.84
N ASP A 8 -3.77 42.36 -28.17
CA ASP A 8 -4.17 42.58 -29.57
C ASP A 8 -3.34 43.69 -30.25
N GLN A 9 -2.69 44.54 -29.46
CA GLN A 9 -1.83 45.62 -29.93
C GLN A 9 -0.38 45.16 -30.06
N ARG A 10 0.09 45.03 -31.30
CA ARG A 10 1.49 44.67 -31.61
C ARG A 10 2.53 45.57 -30.94
N ILE A 11 2.24 46.87 -30.82
CA ILE A 11 3.11 47.83 -30.16
C ILE A 11 3.33 47.45 -28.69
N THR A 12 2.27 47.00 -28.00
CA THR A 12 2.36 46.54 -26.61
C THR A 12 3.18 45.27 -26.51
N ILE A 13 2.91 44.29 -27.37
CA ILE A 13 3.69 43.05 -27.45
C ILE A 13 5.17 43.35 -27.63
N ASP A 14 5.51 44.18 -28.60
CA ASP A 14 6.91 44.51 -28.93
C ASP A 14 7.60 45.23 -27.78
N LEU A 15 6.90 46.17 -27.12
CA LEU A 15 7.41 46.88 -25.95
C LEU A 15 7.66 45.96 -24.76
N VAL A 16 6.67 45.15 -24.37
CA VAL A 16 6.77 44.20 -23.25
C VAL A 16 7.89 43.20 -23.54
N SER A 17 7.91 42.63 -24.75
CA SER A 17 8.94 41.67 -25.16
C SER A 17 10.34 42.29 -25.15
N ALA A 18 10.49 43.56 -25.60
CA ALA A 18 11.76 44.27 -25.56
C ALA A 18 12.25 44.53 -24.12
N ILE A 19 11.34 44.93 -23.22
CA ILE A 19 11.66 45.14 -21.80
C ILE A 19 12.14 43.83 -21.16
N LEU A 20 11.43 42.73 -21.40
CA LEU A 20 11.78 41.41 -20.86
C LEU A 20 13.09 40.87 -21.43
N ARG A 21 13.31 40.98 -22.74
CA ARG A 21 14.58 40.55 -23.36
C ARG A 21 15.77 41.34 -22.82
N ASN A 22 15.61 42.64 -22.60
CA ASN A 22 16.65 43.47 -22.00
C ASN A 22 16.93 43.12 -20.53
N ASP A 23 15.97 42.47 -19.84
CA ASP A 23 16.16 41.94 -18.49
C ASP A 23 16.70 40.50 -18.47
N GLY A 24 16.97 39.90 -19.64
CA GLY A 24 17.57 38.58 -19.79
C GLY A 24 16.60 37.42 -20.01
N TRP A 25 15.33 37.70 -20.31
CA TRP A 25 14.35 36.65 -20.66
C TRP A 25 14.45 36.30 -22.16
N GLU A 26 14.80 35.05 -22.46
CA GLU A 26 14.98 34.56 -23.84
C GLU A 26 13.74 33.82 -24.37
N ASP A 27 13.11 33.00 -23.52
CA ASP A 27 11.94 32.17 -23.86
C ASP A 27 10.62 32.97 -23.73
N ILE A 28 10.34 33.83 -24.70
CA ILE A 28 9.09 34.61 -24.75
C ILE A 28 8.34 34.28 -26.04
N GLU A 29 7.11 33.78 -25.92
CA GLU A 29 6.17 33.67 -27.03
C GLU A 29 5.05 34.70 -26.86
N ALA A 30 4.74 35.42 -27.94
CA ALA A 30 3.76 36.50 -27.91
C ALA A 30 2.68 36.33 -28.97
N PHE A 31 1.45 36.69 -28.60
CA PHE A 31 0.25 36.40 -29.36
C PHE A 31 -0.61 37.64 -29.50
N SER A 32 -0.84 38.06 -30.74
CA SER A 32 -1.77 39.16 -31.07
C SER A 32 -3.22 38.69 -31.28
N ASP A 33 -3.43 37.38 -31.36
CA ASP A 33 -4.75 36.76 -31.43
C ASP A 33 -4.95 35.86 -30.19
N PRO A 34 -5.90 36.16 -29.30
CA PRO A 34 -6.13 35.35 -28.10
C PRO A 34 -6.58 33.91 -28.42
N LYS A 35 -7.19 33.65 -29.59
CA LYS A 35 -7.54 32.28 -30.00
C LYS A 35 -6.31 31.46 -30.37
N ALA A 36 -5.34 32.09 -31.02
CA ALA A 36 -4.07 31.44 -31.33
C ALA A 36 -3.28 31.15 -30.04
N ALA A 37 -3.27 32.10 -29.09
CA ALA A 37 -2.66 31.91 -27.78
C ALA A 37 -3.27 30.71 -27.03
N LEU A 38 -4.61 30.65 -26.96
CA LEU A 38 -5.31 29.57 -26.28
C LEU A 38 -4.96 28.19 -26.89
N LYS A 39 -4.85 28.09 -28.21
CA LYS A 39 -4.42 26.84 -28.86
C LYS A 39 -3.02 26.41 -28.42
N GLU A 40 -2.06 27.34 -28.37
CA GLU A 40 -0.70 27.03 -27.91
C GLU A 40 -0.67 26.66 -26.43
N PHE A 41 -1.52 27.28 -25.60
CA PHE A 41 -1.62 26.93 -24.18
C PHE A 41 -2.13 25.50 -23.94
N TYR A 42 -2.89 24.91 -24.87
CA TYR A 42 -3.24 23.49 -24.80
C TYR A 42 -2.10 22.55 -25.19
N GLU A 43 -1.18 23.00 -26.04
CA GLU A 43 -0.10 22.16 -26.58
C GLU A 43 1.21 22.29 -25.79
N LYS A 44 1.42 23.42 -25.13
CA LYS A 44 2.63 23.75 -24.37
C LYS A 44 2.26 24.33 -23.01
N GLN A 45 3.08 24.08 -22.00
CA GLN A 45 2.93 24.69 -20.69
C GLN A 45 3.80 25.94 -20.58
N PHE A 46 3.17 27.06 -20.22
CA PHE A 46 3.83 28.31 -19.90
C PHE A 46 4.00 28.48 -18.40
N ASP A 47 5.01 29.25 -18.02
CA ASP A 47 5.41 29.46 -16.62
C ASP A 47 4.91 30.78 -16.03
N LEU A 48 4.61 31.75 -16.90
CA LEU A 48 4.02 33.02 -16.54
C LEU A 48 3.30 33.59 -17.76
N LEU A 49 2.10 34.13 -17.56
CA LEU A 49 1.32 34.76 -18.63
C LEU A 49 1.11 36.23 -18.32
N LEU A 50 1.40 37.09 -19.30
CA LEU A 50 1.04 38.50 -19.33
C LEU A 50 -0.13 38.65 -20.29
N VAL A 51 -1.32 39.01 -19.80
CA VAL A 51 -2.56 38.97 -20.58
C VAL A 51 -3.24 40.33 -20.55
N ASP A 52 -3.51 40.90 -21.72
CA ASP A 52 -4.34 42.09 -21.82
C ASP A 52 -5.80 41.78 -21.49
N LEU A 53 -6.46 42.74 -20.83
CA LEU A 53 -7.84 42.57 -20.38
C LEU A 53 -8.86 42.77 -21.51
N GLN A 54 -8.57 43.67 -22.46
CA GLN A 54 -9.50 44.19 -23.45
C GLN A 54 -9.04 43.81 -24.87
N MET A 55 -9.29 42.57 -25.26
CA MET A 55 -8.96 42.07 -26.59
C MET A 55 -10.24 41.79 -27.41
N PRO A 56 -10.21 41.98 -28.75
CA PRO A 56 -11.31 41.59 -29.64
C PRO A 56 -11.56 40.08 -29.62
N GLY A 57 -12.84 39.69 -29.62
CA GLY A 57 -13.24 38.29 -29.69
C GLY A 57 -13.28 37.61 -28.32
N ILE A 58 -12.13 37.23 -27.78
CA ILE A 58 -12.00 36.62 -26.44
C ILE A 58 -11.32 37.64 -25.53
N SER A 59 -12.01 38.02 -24.45
CA SER A 59 -11.44 38.92 -23.44
C SER A 59 -10.40 38.22 -22.57
N GLY A 60 -9.51 38.98 -21.92
CA GLY A 60 -8.52 38.42 -21.01
C GLY A 60 -9.13 37.65 -19.82
N LEU A 61 -10.33 38.06 -19.39
CA LEU A 61 -11.08 37.36 -18.33
C LEU A 61 -11.58 35.98 -18.80
N GLU A 62 -12.11 35.90 -20.01
CA GLU A 62 -12.57 34.64 -20.60
C GLU A 62 -11.39 33.69 -20.84
N LEU A 63 -10.28 34.22 -21.38
CA LEU A 63 -9.04 33.45 -21.57
C LEU A 63 -8.51 32.88 -20.24
N MET A 64 -8.48 33.70 -19.19
CA MET A 64 -8.06 33.23 -17.86
C MET A 64 -9.03 32.20 -17.29
N SER A 65 -10.34 32.39 -17.47
CA SER A 65 -11.34 31.43 -17.00
C SER A 65 -11.16 30.06 -17.66
N GLU A 66 -10.88 30.04 -18.97
CA GLU A 66 -10.56 28.82 -19.72
C GLU A 66 -9.28 28.18 -19.17
N LEU A 67 -8.20 28.96 -19.00
CA LEU A 67 -6.93 28.44 -18.48
C LEU A 67 -7.03 27.89 -17.05
N ARG A 68 -7.82 28.51 -16.17
CA ARG A 68 -8.03 28.01 -14.80
C ARG A 68 -8.86 26.73 -14.74
N SER A 69 -9.50 26.34 -15.84
CA SER A 69 -10.14 25.02 -15.96
C SER A 69 -9.16 23.90 -16.33
N LEU A 70 -7.91 24.24 -16.70
CA LEU A 70 -6.85 23.31 -17.04
C LEU A 70 -5.94 23.06 -15.83
N ASP A 71 -5.73 21.80 -15.48
CA ASP A 71 -4.92 21.41 -14.32
C ASP A 71 -3.50 22.00 -14.41
N GLU A 72 -2.91 22.02 -15.60
CA GLU A 72 -1.56 22.52 -15.89
C GLU A 72 -1.41 24.02 -15.64
N TYR A 73 -2.52 24.78 -15.69
CA TYR A 73 -2.55 26.24 -15.56
C TYR A 73 -3.22 26.72 -14.28
N THR A 74 -3.78 25.83 -13.45
CA THR A 74 -4.37 26.18 -12.14
C THR A 74 -3.46 27.07 -11.29
N HIS A 75 -2.16 26.93 -11.48
CA HIS A 75 -1.13 27.48 -10.60
C HIS A 75 -0.07 28.33 -11.33
N VAL A 76 -0.24 28.51 -12.64
CA VAL A 76 0.60 29.39 -13.43
C VAL A 76 0.23 30.85 -13.12
N PRO A 77 1.20 31.70 -12.75
CA PRO A 77 0.98 33.13 -12.58
C PRO A 77 0.39 33.77 -13.83
N ILE A 78 -0.76 34.43 -13.69
CA ILE A 78 -1.36 35.24 -14.76
C ILE A 78 -1.39 36.68 -14.29
N VAL A 79 -0.63 37.54 -14.96
CA VAL A 79 -0.56 38.98 -14.72
C VAL A 79 -1.41 39.67 -15.76
N ILE A 80 -2.36 40.46 -15.30
CA ILE A 80 -3.24 41.22 -16.18
C ILE A 80 -2.59 42.56 -16.53
N LEU A 81 -2.45 42.84 -17.82
CA LEU A 81 -2.08 44.14 -18.34
C LEU A 81 -3.36 44.97 -18.50
N THR A 82 -3.44 46.14 -17.88
CA THR A 82 -4.68 46.92 -17.89
C THR A 82 -4.45 48.42 -18.06
N SER A 83 -5.24 49.05 -18.92
CA SER A 83 -5.41 50.51 -19.00
C SER A 83 -6.62 50.99 -18.20
N ASP A 84 -7.39 50.06 -17.62
CA ASP A 84 -8.69 50.30 -17.03
C ASP A 84 -8.58 50.46 -15.49
N GLU A 85 -9.02 51.61 -14.98
CA GLU A 85 -9.12 51.87 -13.55
C GLU A 85 -10.45 51.36 -12.95
N GLU A 86 -11.36 50.84 -13.77
CA GLU A 86 -12.67 50.40 -13.33
C GLU A 86 -12.56 49.23 -12.34
N ARG A 87 -12.86 49.57 -11.07
CA ARG A 87 -12.78 48.67 -9.92
C ARG A 87 -13.51 47.34 -10.16
N LYS A 88 -14.61 47.35 -10.92
CA LYS A 88 -15.45 46.17 -11.16
C LYS A 88 -14.68 45.10 -11.95
N THR A 89 -14.00 45.49 -13.02
CA THR A 89 -13.25 44.57 -13.89
C THR A 89 -12.06 43.96 -13.17
N ARG A 90 -11.33 44.79 -12.39
CA ARG A 90 -10.20 44.33 -11.57
C ARG A 90 -10.64 43.34 -10.49
N LEU A 91 -11.77 43.57 -9.82
CA LEU A 91 -12.32 42.64 -8.83
C LEU A 91 -12.73 41.30 -9.45
N SER A 92 -13.30 41.32 -10.65
CA SER A 92 -13.64 40.09 -11.38
C SER A 92 -12.39 39.28 -11.72
N ALA A 93 -11.32 39.94 -12.19
CA ALA A 93 -10.05 39.27 -12.48
C ALA A 93 -9.44 38.59 -11.23
N ILE A 94 -9.42 39.28 -10.09
CA ILE A 94 -8.92 38.71 -8.82
C ILE A 94 -9.73 37.46 -8.43
N ARG A 95 -11.06 37.54 -8.53
CA ARG A 95 -11.95 36.40 -8.19
C ARG A 95 -11.75 35.19 -9.10
N LEU A 96 -11.36 35.41 -10.35
CA LEU A 96 -11.02 34.37 -11.30
C LEU A 96 -9.58 33.85 -11.12
N GLY A 97 -8.81 34.39 -10.17
CA GLY A 97 -7.47 33.91 -9.85
C GLY A 97 -6.34 34.59 -10.61
N ALA A 98 -6.53 35.83 -11.07
CA ALA A 98 -5.42 36.67 -11.52
C ALA A 98 -4.40 36.82 -10.39
N THR A 99 -3.12 36.62 -10.72
CA THR A 99 -2.04 36.63 -9.74
C THR A 99 -1.59 38.05 -9.45
N ASP A 100 -1.59 38.91 -10.47
CA ASP A 100 -1.17 40.30 -10.32
C ASP A 100 -1.67 41.20 -11.46
N PHE A 101 -1.42 42.50 -11.37
CA PHE A 101 -1.80 43.51 -12.36
C PHE A 101 -0.65 44.48 -12.65
N ILE A 102 -0.55 44.93 -13.90
CA ILE A 102 0.35 45.99 -14.32
C ILE A 102 -0.44 47.02 -15.13
N ASN A 103 -0.32 48.29 -14.73
CA ASN A 103 -1.02 49.38 -15.40
C ASN A 103 -0.28 49.83 -16.67
N LYS A 104 -1.05 50.22 -17.70
CA LYS A 104 -0.56 50.91 -18.90
C LYS A 104 -0.65 52.44 -18.69
N PRO A 105 0.36 53.24 -19.07
CA PRO A 105 1.65 52.84 -19.67
C PRO A 105 2.56 52.14 -18.66
N PHE A 106 3.33 51.15 -19.14
CA PHE A 106 4.18 50.33 -18.27
C PHE A 106 5.37 51.12 -17.72
N ASP A 107 5.64 50.97 -16.43
CA ASP A 107 6.97 51.24 -15.87
C ASP A 107 7.85 50.01 -16.16
N PRO A 108 8.96 50.15 -16.93
CA PRO A 108 9.82 49.03 -17.26
C PRO A 108 10.42 48.33 -16.03
N GLU A 109 10.73 49.06 -14.96
CA GLU A 109 11.30 48.47 -13.76
C GLU A 109 10.24 47.72 -12.95
N GLU A 110 9.00 48.24 -12.90
CA GLU A 110 7.88 47.53 -12.28
C GLU A 110 7.60 46.19 -12.98
N LEU A 111 7.53 46.20 -14.33
CA LEU A 111 7.28 44.99 -15.12
C LEU A 111 8.35 43.92 -14.87
N LYS A 112 9.64 44.31 -14.90
CA LYS A 112 10.75 43.40 -14.65
C LYS A 112 10.70 42.77 -13.26
N VAL A 113 10.49 43.60 -12.22
CA VAL A 113 10.45 43.12 -10.83
C VAL A 113 9.29 42.16 -10.62
N ARG A 114 8.09 42.47 -11.13
CA ARG A 114 6.92 41.60 -10.98
C ARG A 114 7.10 40.27 -11.70
N VAL A 115 7.56 40.29 -12.95
CA VAL A 115 7.82 39.07 -13.73
C VAL A 115 8.85 38.20 -13.02
N ARG A 116 9.98 38.79 -12.59
CA ARG A 116 11.02 38.06 -11.84
C ARG A 116 10.48 37.40 -10.58
N ASN A 117 9.76 38.15 -9.74
CA ASN A 117 9.22 37.63 -8.48
C ASN A 117 8.23 36.48 -8.72
N LEU A 118 7.32 36.63 -9.68
CA LEU A 118 6.31 35.62 -9.97
C LEU A 118 6.90 34.37 -10.62
N THR A 119 7.90 34.53 -11.49
CA THR A 119 8.61 33.39 -12.05
C THR A 119 9.42 32.64 -10.99
N GLU A 120 10.10 33.33 -10.07
CA GLU A 120 10.79 32.67 -8.95
C GLU A 120 9.81 31.94 -8.02
N LEU A 121 8.63 32.53 -7.76
CA LEU A 121 7.56 31.85 -7.02
C LEU A 121 7.07 30.61 -7.75
N ARG A 122 6.92 30.66 -9.09
CA ARG A 122 6.54 29.49 -9.90
C ARG A 122 7.60 28.40 -9.83
N LYS A 123 8.88 28.74 -9.96
CA LYS A 123 9.99 27.78 -9.83
C LYS A 123 9.98 27.09 -8.47
N ALA A 124 9.97 27.88 -7.40
CA ALA A 124 9.96 27.36 -6.03
C ALA A 124 8.77 26.41 -5.79
N ARG A 125 7.62 26.73 -6.39
CA ARG A 125 6.43 25.88 -6.30
C ARG A 125 6.59 24.54 -7.03
N ILE A 126 7.07 24.57 -8.29
CA ILE A 126 7.35 23.34 -9.06
C ILE A 126 8.33 22.47 -8.27
N GLU A 127 9.39 23.05 -7.73
CA GLU A 127 10.37 22.30 -6.91
C GLU A 127 9.74 21.66 -5.67
N ILE A 128 8.82 22.34 -4.99
CA ILE A 128 8.11 21.78 -3.83
C ILE A 128 7.21 20.61 -4.25
N GLU A 129 6.47 20.75 -5.35
CA GLU A 129 5.59 19.71 -5.88
C GLU A 129 6.40 18.46 -6.29
N GLU A 130 7.53 18.64 -6.98
CA GLU A 130 8.45 17.57 -7.33
C GLU A 130 9.07 16.89 -6.09
N ARG A 131 9.52 17.69 -5.11
CA ARG A 131 10.06 17.16 -3.84
C ARG A 131 9.02 16.36 -3.08
N ALA A 132 7.77 16.82 -3.02
CA ALA A 132 6.68 16.10 -2.38
C ALA A 132 6.40 14.76 -3.07
N ALA A 133 6.39 14.75 -4.41
CA ALA A 133 6.25 13.52 -5.19
C ALA A 133 7.42 12.55 -4.97
N ASN A 134 8.65 13.06 -4.92
CA ASN A 134 9.85 12.25 -4.63
C ASN A 134 9.82 11.66 -3.23
N LEU A 135 9.54 12.47 -2.22
CA LEU A 135 9.46 12.04 -0.83
C LEU A 135 8.36 10.98 -0.64
N SER A 136 7.18 11.17 -1.26
CA SER A 136 6.10 10.19 -1.24
C SER A 136 6.55 8.84 -1.82
N ARG A 137 7.28 8.86 -2.95
CA ARG A 137 7.86 7.63 -3.53
C ARG A 137 8.89 6.98 -2.61
N GLU A 138 9.76 7.75 -1.98
CA GLU A 138 10.77 7.23 -1.05
C GLU A 138 10.14 6.63 0.22
N VAL A 139 9.15 7.30 0.80
CA VAL A 139 8.39 6.79 1.95
C VAL A 139 7.70 5.47 1.59
N ASN A 140 7.01 5.40 0.45
CA ASN A 140 6.35 4.17 0.02
C ASN A 140 7.36 3.02 -0.19
N LYS A 141 8.52 3.31 -0.79
CA LYS A 141 9.61 2.32 -0.94
C LYS A 141 10.16 1.86 0.41
N ALA A 142 10.41 2.79 1.33
CA ALA A 142 10.93 2.48 2.66
C ALA A 142 9.93 1.63 3.46
N THR A 143 8.66 1.99 3.46
CA THR A 143 7.58 1.23 4.13
C THR A 143 7.45 -0.18 3.56
N ALA A 144 7.48 -0.34 2.23
CA ALA A 144 7.45 -1.65 1.59
C ALA A 144 8.69 -2.50 1.96
N MET A 145 9.87 -1.87 2.06
CA MET A 145 11.10 -2.57 2.47
C MET A 145 11.03 -3.05 3.93
N ILE A 146 10.48 -2.24 4.83
CA ILE A 146 10.28 -2.62 6.23
C ILE A 146 9.33 -3.83 6.32
N ALA A 147 8.18 -3.77 5.64
CA ALA A 147 7.22 -4.87 5.62
C ALA A 147 7.82 -6.18 5.05
N ARG A 148 8.63 -6.08 3.99
CA ARG A 148 9.32 -7.25 3.40
C ARG A 148 10.35 -7.85 4.37
N ARG A 149 11.09 -7.02 5.11
CA ARG A 149 12.07 -7.47 6.12
C ARG A 149 11.39 -8.13 7.32
N GLU A 150 10.28 -7.57 7.79
CA GLU A 150 9.48 -8.16 8.86
C GLU A 150 8.97 -9.56 8.46
N GLU A 151 8.38 -9.68 7.26
CA GLU A 151 7.96 -10.97 6.72
C GLU A 151 9.12 -11.97 6.59
N GLU A 152 10.27 -11.52 6.10
CA GLU A 152 11.47 -12.36 5.99
C GLU A 152 11.94 -12.89 7.37
N LEU A 153 11.93 -12.05 8.40
CA LEU A 153 12.30 -12.44 9.75
C LEU A 153 11.34 -13.48 10.33
N ILE A 154 10.03 -13.28 10.16
CA ILE A 154 9.00 -14.24 10.59
C ILE A 154 9.26 -15.60 9.93
N TRP A 155 9.43 -15.63 8.62
CA TRP A 155 9.69 -16.89 7.90
C TRP A 155 10.97 -17.59 8.36
N ARG A 156 12.05 -16.84 8.59
CA ARG A 156 13.32 -17.41 9.06
C ARG A 156 13.20 -17.99 10.46
N LEU A 157 12.52 -17.28 11.37
CA LEU A 157 12.32 -17.74 12.76
C LEU A 157 11.40 -18.95 12.83
N SER A 158 10.25 -18.93 12.13
CA SER A 158 9.34 -20.08 12.06
C SER A 158 10.03 -21.33 11.52
N ARG A 159 10.84 -21.19 10.46
CA ARG A 159 11.60 -22.32 9.92
C ARG A 159 12.62 -22.86 10.91
N ALA A 160 13.30 -22.00 11.69
CA ALA A 160 14.28 -22.45 12.68
C ALA A 160 13.65 -23.36 13.74
N ILE A 161 12.43 -23.05 14.16
CA ILE A 161 11.66 -23.86 15.12
C ILE A 161 11.25 -25.19 14.50
N GLU A 162 10.79 -25.17 13.24
CA GLU A 162 10.41 -26.38 12.51
C GLU A 162 11.60 -27.33 12.31
N TYR A 163 12.79 -26.80 11.99
CA TYR A 163 14.01 -27.62 11.89
C TYR A 163 14.39 -28.30 13.20
N ARG A 164 14.14 -27.65 14.35
CA ARG A 164 14.36 -28.27 15.66
C ARG A 164 13.36 -29.40 15.94
N ASP A 165 12.14 -29.29 15.42
CA ASP A 165 11.09 -30.33 15.50
C ASP A 165 11.23 -31.43 14.42
N GLY A 166 12.31 -31.40 13.63
CA GLY A 166 12.59 -32.40 12.59
C GLY A 166 11.83 -32.20 11.27
N GLY A 167 11.20 -31.04 11.07
CA GLY A 167 10.53 -30.64 9.83
C GLY A 167 11.44 -29.95 8.82
N THR A 168 10.90 -29.61 7.64
CA THR A 168 11.64 -29.00 6.51
C THR A 168 11.38 -27.51 6.32
N GLY A 169 10.46 -26.90 7.09
CA GLY A 169 10.09 -25.49 6.95
C GLY A 169 8.91 -25.26 5.99
N GLU A 170 8.43 -26.29 5.31
CA GLU A 170 7.34 -26.16 4.34
C GLU A 170 5.96 -26.16 5.00
N HIS A 171 5.85 -26.83 6.15
CA HIS A 171 4.61 -26.93 6.90
C HIS A 171 4.09 -25.54 7.29
N VAL A 172 4.94 -24.70 7.89
CA VAL A 172 4.53 -23.34 8.28
C VAL A 172 4.04 -22.51 7.09
N SER A 173 4.63 -22.71 5.90
CA SER A 173 4.20 -22.03 4.67
C SER A 173 2.84 -22.50 4.17
N ARG A 174 2.57 -23.81 4.23
CA ARG A 174 1.27 -24.38 3.84
C ARG A 174 0.16 -24.01 4.82
N VAL A 175 0.43 -24.07 6.12
CA VAL A 175 -0.52 -23.62 7.17
C VAL A 175 -0.89 -22.15 6.98
N ALA A 176 0.09 -21.27 6.76
CA ALA A 176 -0.19 -19.85 6.50
C ALA A 176 -1.05 -19.62 5.25
N ARG A 177 -0.71 -20.28 4.13
CA ARG A 177 -1.46 -20.17 2.87
C ARG A 177 -2.89 -20.69 3.03
N ASN A 178 -3.06 -21.86 3.63
CA ASN A 178 -4.39 -22.44 3.87
C ASN A 178 -5.21 -21.56 4.81
N SER A 179 -4.61 -21.04 5.89
CA SER A 179 -5.28 -20.13 6.83
C SER A 179 -5.79 -18.88 6.14
N LYS A 180 -4.96 -18.25 5.29
CA LYS A 180 -5.36 -17.10 4.47
C LYS A 180 -6.50 -17.44 3.52
N ILE A 181 -6.40 -18.57 2.81
CA ILE A 181 -7.43 -19.02 1.86
C ILE A 181 -8.78 -19.22 2.57
N ILE A 182 -8.77 -19.84 3.76
CA ILE A 182 -9.97 -20.05 4.57
C ILE A 182 -10.55 -18.71 5.01
N ALA A 183 -9.73 -17.81 5.55
CA ALA A 183 -10.16 -16.47 5.98
C ALA A 183 -10.82 -15.65 4.85
N GLU A 184 -10.24 -15.70 3.65
CA GLU A 184 -10.81 -15.02 2.48
C GLU A 184 -12.22 -15.56 2.12
N HIS A 185 -12.47 -16.86 2.26
CA HIS A 185 -13.78 -17.46 1.97
C HIS A 185 -14.79 -17.24 3.10
N LEU A 186 -14.32 -16.97 4.32
CA LEU A 186 -15.17 -16.49 5.42
C LEU A 186 -15.59 -15.02 5.23
N GLY A 187 -15.03 -14.31 4.24
CA GLY A 187 -15.34 -12.90 3.98
C GLY A 187 -14.55 -11.93 4.85
N ALA A 188 -13.45 -12.38 5.48
CA ALA A 188 -12.58 -11.49 6.24
C ALA A 188 -11.91 -10.45 5.32
N ASP A 189 -11.61 -9.27 5.86
CA ASP A 189 -10.98 -8.21 5.09
C ASP A 189 -9.51 -8.52 4.74
N LYS A 190 -8.93 -7.71 3.85
CA LYS A 190 -7.56 -7.90 3.36
C LYS A 190 -6.51 -7.74 4.46
N GLU A 191 -6.75 -6.88 5.44
CA GLU A 191 -5.83 -6.64 6.55
C GLU A 191 -5.80 -7.87 7.47
N PHE A 192 -6.97 -8.39 7.88
CA PHE A 192 -7.07 -9.61 8.67
C PHE A 192 -6.41 -10.79 7.95
N CYS A 193 -6.72 -11.01 6.67
CA CYS A 193 -6.14 -12.09 5.89
C CYS A 193 -4.61 -11.99 5.78
N ARG A 194 -4.07 -10.77 5.66
CA ARG A 194 -2.62 -10.54 5.62
C ARG A 194 -1.97 -10.78 6.98
N THR A 195 -2.58 -10.27 8.04
CA THR A 195 -2.10 -10.46 9.42
C THR A 195 -2.11 -11.94 9.79
N LEU A 196 -3.18 -12.67 9.49
CA LEU A 196 -3.29 -14.11 9.73
C LEU A 196 -2.23 -14.91 8.97
N TYR A 197 -1.99 -14.55 7.71
CA TYR A 197 -0.95 -15.19 6.90
C TYR A 197 0.45 -15.06 7.53
N LEU A 198 0.76 -13.92 8.15
CA LEU A 198 2.04 -13.69 8.81
C LEU A 198 2.09 -14.25 10.23
N ALA A 199 0.96 -14.29 10.93
CA ALA A 199 0.87 -14.76 12.31
C ALA A 199 0.79 -16.29 12.43
N ALA A 200 0.10 -16.97 11.51
CA ALA A 200 -0.07 -18.42 11.54
C ALA A 200 1.24 -19.24 11.59
N PRO A 201 2.34 -18.86 10.89
CA PRO A 201 3.65 -19.50 11.05
C PRO A 201 4.22 -19.52 12.47
N LEU A 202 3.70 -18.67 13.37
CA LEU A 202 4.17 -18.55 14.76
C LEU A 202 3.36 -19.40 15.74
N HIS A 203 2.35 -20.17 15.29
CA HIS A 203 1.51 -20.99 16.17
C HIS A 203 2.33 -21.91 17.10
N ASP A 204 3.43 -22.44 16.58
CA ASP A 204 4.32 -23.38 17.26
C ASP A 204 5.57 -22.72 17.90
N ILE A 205 5.63 -21.38 18.00
CA ILE A 205 6.80 -20.65 18.51
C ILE A 205 7.26 -21.15 19.89
N GLY A 206 6.31 -21.54 20.74
CA GLY A 206 6.60 -22.04 22.09
C GLY A 206 7.25 -23.41 22.16
N LYS A 207 7.35 -24.15 21.04
CA LYS A 207 8.16 -25.39 20.97
C LYS A 207 9.63 -25.12 21.32
N ILE A 208 10.09 -23.86 21.22
CA ILE A 208 11.41 -23.45 21.69
C ILE A 208 11.64 -23.76 23.19
N GLY A 209 10.60 -23.74 24.01
CA GLY A 209 10.70 -24.05 25.45
C GLY A 209 10.58 -25.53 25.79
N ILE A 210 10.32 -26.41 24.81
CA ILE A 210 10.15 -27.85 25.06
C ILE A 210 11.51 -28.56 25.07
N PRO A 211 11.78 -29.47 26.04
CA PRO A 211 13.04 -30.24 26.06
C PRO A 211 13.21 -31.16 24.84
N ASP A 212 14.42 -31.20 24.26
CA ASP A 212 14.73 -32.02 23.08
C ASP A 212 14.45 -33.51 23.31
N ALA A 213 14.69 -34.02 24.52
CA ALA A 213 14.44 -35.41 24.89
C ALA A 213 12.96 -35.80 24.78
N ILE A 214 12.05 -34.82 24.82
CA ILE A 214 10.61 -35.02 24.64
C ILE A 214 10.21 -34.71 23.20
N LEU A 215 10.67 -33.58 22.66
CA LEU A 215 10.31 -33.10 21.31
C LEU A 215 10.76 -34.08 20.22
N SER A 216 11.99 -34.60 20.32
CA SER A 216 12.58 -35.51 19.33
C SER A 216 12.49 -36.98 19.73
N LYS A 217 11.63 -37.34 20.71
CA LYS A 217 11.53 -38.71 21.21
C LYS A 217 11.00 -39.66 20.13
N PRO A 218 11.72 -40.74 19.78
CA PRO A 218 11.19 -41.76 18.88
C PRO A 218 10.13 -42.60 19.60
N GLY A 219 8.91 -42.67 19.04
CA GLY A 219 7.82 -43.51 19.54
C GLY A 219 6.72 -42.73 20.26
N THR A 220 5.93 -43.42 21.09
CA THR A 220 4.79 -42.81 21.78
C THR A 220 5.24 -42.07 23.04
N LEU A 221 4.61 -40.91 23.25
CA LEU A 221 4.78 -40.12 24.46
C LEU A 221 3.97 -40.73 25.62
N THR A 222 4.47 -40.58 26.83
CA THR A 222 3.72 -40.82 28.08
C THR A 222 2.73 -39.68 28.33
N ASP A 223 1.81 -39.84 29.28
CA ASP A 223 0.87 -38.76 29.65
C ASP A 223 1.59 -37.53 30.20
N HIS A 224 2.65 -37.73 30.98
CA HIS A 224 3.49 -36.64 31.48
C HIS A 224 4.20 -35.91 30.33
N GLU A 225 4.82 -36.65 29.40
CA GLU A 225 5.49 -36.04 28.24
C GLU A 225 4.50 -35.30 27.33
N ARG A 226 3.29 -35.84 27.13
CA ARG A 226 2.21 -35.11 26.43
C ARG A 226 1.84 -33.82 27.15
N ALA A 227 1.73 -33.85 28.48
CA ALA A 227 1.44 -32.65 29.26
C ALA A 227 2.52 -31.58 29.10
N VAL A 228 3.80 -31.99 29.01
CA VAL A 228 4.91 -31.07 28.72
C VAL A 228 4.79 -30.50 27.30
N ILE A 229 4.55 -31.32 26.27
CA ILE A 229 4.37 -30.80 24.90
C ILE A 229 3.24 -29.78 24.83
N LYS A 230 2.11 -30.02 25.49
CA LYS A 230 0.97 -29.08 25.51
C LYS A 230 1.34 -27.69 26.03
N GLN A 231 2.41 -27.54 26.80
CA GLN A 231 2.87 -26.24 27.30
C GLN A 231 3.42 -25.32 26.19
N HIS A 232 3.68 -25.82 24.98
CA HIS A 232 4.14 -24.95 23.88
C HIS A 232 3.13 -23.84 23.56
N THR A 233 1.83 -24.05 23.81
CA THR A 233 0.81 -23.02 23.58
C THR A 233 0.99 -21.86 24.54
N THR A 234 1.13 -22.14 25.85
CA THR A 234 1.32 -21.12 26.89
C THR A 234 2.70 -20.48 26.79
N ILE A 235 3.76 -21.27 26.54
CA ILE A 235 5.11 -20.72 26.32
C ILE A 235 5.11 -19.81 25.09
N GLY A 236 4.39 -20.18 24.03
CA GLY A 236 4.28 -19.36 22.83
C GLY A 236 3.54 -18.06 23.08
N ALA A 237 2.45 -18.11 23.85
CA ALA A 237 1.75 -16.93 24.32
C ALA A 237 2.66 -16.03 25.19
N ASP A 238 3.42 -16.59 26.12
CA ASP A 238 4.35 -15.85 26.98
C ASP A 238 5.46 -15.15 26.17
N ILE A 239 5.94 -15.78 25.08
CA ILE A 239 6.93 -15.17 24.18
C ILE A 239 6.36 -13.95 23.45
N LEU A 240 5.05 -13.98 23.13
CA LEU A 240 4.35 -12.98 22.34
C LEU A 240 3.61 -11.95 23.22
N ASP A 241 3.60 -12.14 24.53
CA ASP A 241 2.91 -11.27 25.48
C ASP A 241 3.44 -9.83 25.45
N GLY A 242 2.54 -8.87 25.70
CA GLY A 242 2.87 -7.44 25.67
C GLY A 242 3.11 -6.84 24.27
N GLY A 243 2.90 -7.60 23.18
CA GLY A 243 3.02 -7.08 21.82
C GLY A 243 1.98 -6.05 21.44
N GLU A 244 2.40 -4.92 20.88
CA GLU A 244 1.50 -3.82 20.51
C GLU A 244 0.88 -3.97 19.11
N SER A 245 1.58 -4.62 18.18
CA SER A 245 1.15 -4.74 16.78
C SER A 245 0.01 -5.75 16.62
N ASN A 246 -0.89 -5.50 15.66
CA ASN A 246 -1.99 -6.42 15.32
C ASN A 246 -1.47 -7.82 14.98
N LEU A 247 -0.28 -7.91 14.37
CA LEU A 247 0.39 -9.16 14.05
C LEU A 247 0.76 -9.95 15.31
N ILE A 248 1.41 -9.33 16.29
CA ILE A 248 1.83 -10.03 17.51
C ILE A 248 0.62 -10.41 18.37
N LYS A 249 -0.40 -9.54 18.45
CA LYS A 249 -1.66 -9.87 19.14
C LYS A 249 -2.36 -11.08 18.52
N MET A 250 -2.46 -11.12 17.20
CA MET A 250 -3.05 -12.27 16.51
C MET A 250 -2.19 -13.53 16.66
N ALA A 251 -0.86 -13.40 16.59
CA ALA A 251 0.05 -14.52 16.82
C ALA A 251 -0.07 -15.07 18.25
N PHE A 252 -0.25 -14.20 19.24
CA PHE A 252 -0.50 -14.56 20.64
C PHE A 252 -1.79 -15.39 20.76
N GLU A 253 -2.89 -14.91 20.17
CA GLU A 253 -4.16 -15.63 20.15
C GLU A 253 -4.00 -17.02 19.49
N ILE A 254 -3.35 -17.08 18.34
CA ILE A 254 -3.10 -18.33 17.62
C ILE A 254 -2.26 -19.29 18.46
N ALA A 255 -1.12 -18.85 19.00
CA ALA A 255 -0.23 -19.69 19.80
C ALA A 255 -0.99 -20.31 20.98
N LEU A 256 -1.85 -19.53 21.63
CA LEU A 256 -2.61 -20.00 22.78
C LEU A 256 -3.80 -20.90 22.42
N THR A 257 -4.38 -20.77 21.22
CA THR A 257 -5.71 -21.35 20.90
C THR A 257 -5.77 -22.28 19.69
N HIS A 258 -4.69 -22.45 18.92
CA HIS A 258 -4.71 -23.33 17.72
C HIS A 258 -4.91 -24.83 18.01
N HIS A 259 -4.87 -25.23 19.29
CA HIS A 259 -5.21 -26.58 19.75
C HIS A 259 -6.52 -26.65 20.54
N GLU A 260 -7.26 -25.55 20.60
CA GLU A 260 -8.65 -25.58 21.03
C GLU A 260 -9.51 -26.35 20.03
N LYS A 261 -10.57 -26.95 20.54
CA LYS A 261 -11.56 -27.66 19.74
C LYS A 261 -12.89 -26.99 19.91
N TRP A 262 -13.66 -26.92 18.84
CA TRP A 262 -14.98 -26.29 18.85
C TRP A 262 -15.89 -26.82 19.98
N ASP A 263 -15.79 -28.11 20.32
CA ASP A 263 -16.54 -28.76 21.41
C ASP A 263 -15.98 -28.54 22.83
N GLY A 264 -14.88 -27.80 22.98
CA GLY A 264 -14.24 -27.52 24.26
C GLY A 264 -13.33 -28.64 24.80
N SER A 265 -13.11 -29.73 24.03
CA SER A 265 -12.22 -30.83 24.43
C SER A 265 -10.73 -30.61 24.10
N GLY A 266 -10.38 -29.40 23.65
CA GLY A 266 -9.05 -28.97 23.26
C GLY A 266 -8.13 -28.63 24.44
N TYR A 267 -7.06 -27.88 24.18
CA TYR A 267 -6.17 -27.37 25.22
C TYR A 267 -5.52 -26.02 24.84
N GLY A 268 -5.09 -25.30 25.87
CA GLY A 268 -4.47 -23.98 25.78
C GLY A 268 -5.08 -23.03 26.80
N SER A 269 -6.33 -22.64 26.56
CA SER A 269 -7.18 -21.79 27.40
C SER A 269 -8.47 -22.47 27.88
N GLY A 270 -8.84 -23.63 27.35
CA GLY A 270 -10.08 -24.34 27.67
C GLY A 270 -11.33 -23.68 27.10
N LEU A 271 -11.22 -23.10 25.89
CA LEU A 271 -12.29 -22.37 25.21
C LEU A 271 -13.14 -23.29 24.34
N ALA A 272 -14.37 -22.89 24.04
CA ALA A 272 -15.29 -23.64 23.19
C ALA A 272 -16.10 -22.69 22.29
N GLY A 273 -16.53 -23.20 21.13
CA GLY A 273 -17.35 -22.44 20.18
C GLY A 273 -16.72 -21.09 19.81
N ASP A 274 -17.55 -20.04 19.87
CA ASP A 274 -17.16 -18.68 19.52
C ASP A 274 -16.24 -17.99 20.53
N ASP A 275 -16.05 -18.55 21.72
CA ASP A 275 -15.06 -18.02 22.67
C ASP A 275 -13.63 -18.25 22.16
N ILE A 276 -13.44 -19.18 21.22
CA ILE A 276 -12.16 -19.38 20.52
C ILE A 276 -12.00 -18.24 19.49
N PRO A 277 -10.91 -17.45 19.54
CA PRO A 277 -10.63 -16.43 18.55
C PRO A 277 -10.67 -16.99 17.13
N LEU A 278 -11.22 -16.24 16.18
CA LEU A 278 -11.38 -16.69 14.80
C LEU A 278 -10.05 -17.13 14.17
N ALA A 279 -8.96 -16.41 14.45
CA ALA A 279 -7.63 -16.76 14.00
C ALA A 279 -7.20 -18.15 14.50
N GLY A 280 -7.46 -18.48 15.78
CA GLY A 280 -7.19 -19.80 16.35
C GLY A 280 -8.01 -20.90 15.68
N ARG A 281 -9.30 -20.68 15.45
CA ARG A 281 -10.19 -21.64 14.76
C ARG A 281 -9.73 -21.97 13.34
N ILE A 282 -9.33 -20.94 12.58
CA ILE A 282 -8.82 -21.11 11.22
C ILE A 282 -7.50 -21.87 11.22
N VAL A 283 -6.56 -21.50 12.10
CA VAL A 283 -5.24 -22.15 12.15
C VAL A 283 -5.35 -23.59 12.63
N ALA A 284 -6.22 -23.90 13.59
CA ALA A 284 -6.47 -25.27 14.05
C ALA A 284 -6.89 -26.19 12.89
N LEU A 285 -7.80 -25.72 12.02
CA LEU A 285 -8.19 -26.47 10.82
C LEU A 285 -7.03 -26.58 9.81
N ALA A 286 -6.33 -25.48 9.53
CA ALA A 286 -5.24 -25.45 8.56
C ALA A 286 -4.06 -26.36 8.97
N ASP A 287 -3.70 -26.38 10.25
CA ASP A 287 -2.65 -27.23 10.81
C ASP A 287 -3.00 -28.73 10.69
N VAL A 288 -4.22 -29.11 11.10
CA VAL A 288 -4.65 -30.52 10.99
C VAL A 288 -4.73 -30.98 9.53
N VAL A 289 -5.23 -30.14 8.63
CA VAL A 289 -5.24 -30.44 7.19
C VAL A 289 -3.81 -30.68 6.68
N ASP A 290 -2.86 -29.83 7.03
CA ASP A 290 -1.47 -30.01 6.61
C ASP A 290 -0.84 -31.28 7.18
N ALA A 291 -1.10 -31.55 8.46
CA ALA A 291 -0.62 -32.73 9.17
C ALA A 291 -1.14 -34.04 8.55
N LEU A 292 -2.36 -34.05 7.99
CA LEU A 292 -2.95 -35.24 7.35
C LEU A 292 -2.51 -35.42 5.89
N LEU A 293 -2.28 -34.32 5.16
CA LEU A 293 -1.86 -34.35 3.74
C LEU A 293 -0.36 -34.55 3.55
N THR A 294 0.44 -34.31 4.59
CA THR A 294 1.91 -34.39 4.52
C THR A 294 2.41 -35.71 5.10
N LYS A 295 3.41 -36.31 4.45
CA LYS A 295 4.08 -37.50 4.96
C LYS A 295 4.81 -37.20 6.29
N ARG A 296 4.64 -38.06 7.29
CA ARG A 296 5.41 -38.03 8.54
C ARG A 296 6.16 -39.34 8.74
N SER A 297 7.23 -39.32 9.55
CA SER A 297 8.08 -40.50 9.82
C SER A 297 7.33 -41.75 10.27
N TYR A 298 6.12 -41.57 10.81
CA TYR A 298 5.27 -42.63 11.37
C TYR A 298 3.94 -42.84 10.63
N LYS A 299 3.64 -42.08 9.56
CA LYS A 299 2.34 -42.15 8.87
C LYS A 299 2.45 -41.70 7.41
N GLU A 300 1.90 -42.50 6.49
CA GLU A 300 1.71 -42.11 5.09
C GLU A 300 0.61 -41.04 4.96
N PRO A 301 0.74 -40.10 4.02
CA PRO A 301 -0.22 -39.02 3.85
C PRO A 301 -1.58 -39.58 3.39
N TRP A 302 -2.65 -38.94 3.87
CA TRP A 302 -4.00 -39.22 3.40
C TRP A 302 -4.22 -38.59 2.03
N SER A 303 -5.10 -39.19 1.23
CA SER A 303 -5.61 -38.53 0.05
C SER A 303 -6.42 -37.30 0.41
N PHE A 304 -6.49 -36.33 -0.50
CA PHE A 304 -7.26 -35.10 -0.28
C PHE A 304 -8.74 -35.37 0.01
N GLU A 305 -9.33 -36.40 -0.59
CA GLU A 305 -10.74 -36.78 -0.34
C GLU A 305 -10.95 -37.40 1.04
N GLU A 306 -9.99 -38.17 1.56
CA GLU A 306 -10.04 -38.68 2.93
C GLU A 306 -9.96 -37.53 3.95
N VAL A 307 -9.07 -36.56 3.73
CA VAL A 307 -8.97 -35.37 4.58
C VAL A 307 -10.25 -34.55 4.54
N ARG A 308 -10.83 -34.31 3.36
CA ARG A 308 -12.12 -33.61 3.23
C ARG A 308 -13.23 -34.32 3.99
N SER A 309 -13.33 -35.64 3.84
CA SER A 309 -14.34 -36.45 4.53
C SER A 309 -14.19 -36.35 6.04
N PHE A 310 -12.96 -36.44 6.55
CA PHE A 310 -12.66 -36.29 7.97
C PHE A 310 -12.97 -34.89 8.49
N VAL A 311 -12.55 -33.83 7.79
CA VAL A 311 -12.85 -32.45 8.17
C VAL A 311 -14.37 -32.22 8.26
N HIS A 312 -15.13 -32.76 7.33
CA HIS A 312 -16.59 -32.69 7.36
C HIS A 312 -17.20 -33.43 8.56
N GLU A 313 -16.70 -34.64 8.88
CA GLU A 313 -17.16 -35.43 10.04
C GLU A 313 -16.85 -34.75 11.39
N GLN A 314 -15.76 -33.97 11.43
CA GLN A 314 -15.29 -33.24 12.61
C GLN A 314 -15.89 -31.83 12.74
N SER A 315 -16.77 -31.42 11.82
CA SER A 315 -17.51 -30.16 11.89
C SER A 315 -18.38 -30.10 13.15
N GLY A 316 -18.28 -29.01 13.91
CA GLY A 316 -18.97 -28.83 15.19
C GLY A 316 -18.39 -29.66 16.35
N LYS A 317 -17.29 -30.39 16.13
CA LYS A 317 -16.55 -31.13 17.17
C LYS A 317 -15.15 -30.55 17.31
N HIS A 318 -14.25 -30.94 16.42
CA HIS A 318 -12.89 -30.38 16.38
C HIS A 318 -12.93 -28.98 15.78
N PHE A 319 -13.65 -28.81 14.66
CA PHE A 319 -13.56 -27.62 13.83
C PHE A 319 -14.85 -26.80 13.88
N ASP A 320 -14.68 -25.49 13.80
CA ASP A 320 -15.77 -24.55 13.57
C ASP A 320 -16.49 -24.89 12.25
N PRO A 321 -17.82 -25.09 12.26
CA PRO A 321 -18.62 -25.33 11.06
C PRO A 321 -18.43 -24.30 9.94
N ASP A 322 -18.25 -23.02 10.27
CA ASP A 322 -18.05 -21.96 9.27
C ASP A 322 -16.68 -22.09 8.61
N CYS A 323 -15.64 -22.40 9.40
CA CYS A 323 -14.30 -22.68 8.87
C CYS A 323 -14.31 -23.93 7.96
N VAL A 324 -15.08 -24.96 8.30
CA VAL A 324 -15.26 -26.16 7.46
C VAL A 324 -15.97 -25.81 6.15
N PHE A 325 -17.02 -24.99 6.21
CA PHE A 325 -17.72 -24.51 5.02
C PHE A 325 -16.76 -23.73 4.10
N ALA A 326 -15.98 -22.81 4.66
CA ALA A 326 -14.98 -22.04 3.91
C ALA A 326 -13.88 -22.93 3.30
N PHE A 327 -13.38 -23.92 4.04
CA PHE A 327 -12.44 -24.91 3.54
C PHE A 327 -13.00 -25.69 2.33
N GLU A 328 -14.26 -26.15 2.41
CA GLU A 328 -14.90 -26.88 1.32
C GLU A 328 -15.16 -26.00 0.10
N ALA A 329 -15.58 -24.74 0.29
CA ALA A 329 -15.70 -23.76 -0.78
C ALA A 329 -14.35 -23.48 -1.46
N ALA A 330 -13.27 -23.47 -0.67
CA ALA A 330 -11.93 -23.18 -1.13
C ALA A 330 -11.12 -24.40 -1.59
N LYS A 331 -11.70 -25.60 -1.59
CA LYS A 331 -10.99 -26.89 -1.74
C LYS A 331 -10.03 -26.96 -2.91
N ASN A 332 -10.36 -26.35 -4.06
CA ASN A 332 -9.50 -26.37 -5.24
C ASN A 332 -8.24 -25.52 -5.04
N ARG A 333 -8.36 -24.37 -4.38
CA ARG A 333 -7.22 -23.51 -4.04
C ARG A 333 -6.35 -24.16 -2.99
N ILE A 334 -6.96 -24.78 -1.97
CA ILE A 334 -6.23 -25.53 -0.93
C ILE A 334 -5.48 -26.72 -1.55
N LYS A 335 -6.14 -27.50 -2.41
CA LYS A 335 -5.49 -28.61 -3.13
C LYS A 335 -4.29 -28.14 -3.96
N ALA A 336 -4.39 -26.98 -4.60
CA ALA A 336 -3.30 -26.41 -5.41
C ALA A 336 -2.04 -26.12 -4.58
N VAL A 337 -2.17 -25.70 -3.31
CA VAL A 337 -1.04 -25.45 -2.39
C VAL A 337 -0.12 -26.67 -2.26
N TYR A 338 -0.67 -27.89 -2.38
CA TYR A 338 0.07 -29.15 -2.28
C TYR A 338 0.58 -29.66 -3.64
N LEU A 339 0.08 -29.13 -4.76
CA LEU A 339 0.52 -29.50 -6.11
C LEU A 339 1.69 -28.63 -6.62
N GLU A 340 1.84 -27.42 -6.10
CA GLU A 340 2.91 -26.48 -6.46
C GLU A 340 4.32 -26.93 -6.01
N GLN A 341 4.42 -28.03 -5.24
CA GLN A 341 5.65 -28.51 -4.61
C GLN A 341 6.62 -29.27 -5.54
N HIS A 342 6.58 -29.03 -6.86
CA HIS A 342 7.60 -29.52 -7.80
C HIS A 342 8.44 -28.40 -8.43
N SER A 343 8.25 -27.14 -8.04
CA SER A 343 9.21 -26.08 -8.31
C SER A 343 9.78 -25.58 -6.99
N ASP A 344 11.09 -25.71 -6.82
CA ASP A 344 11.88 -25.16 -5.73
C ASP A 344 11.28 -23.86 -5.18
N VAL A 345 10.87 -23.88 -3.91
CA VAL A 345 10.78 -22.66 -3.08
C VAL A 345 12.21 -22.22 -2.75
N SER A 346 13.01 -22.04 -3.80
CA SER A 346 13.97 -20.96 -3.83
C SER A 346 13.16 -19.70 -3.58
N ILE A 347 13.53 -18.98 -2.53
CA ILE A 347 13.09 -17.61 -2.33
C ILE A 347 13.56 -16.87 -3.58
N ARG A 348 12.72 -16.80 -4.62
CA ARG A 348 12.87 -15.80 -5.67
C ARG A 348 12.56 -14.48 -4.98
N VAL A 349 13.60 -13.94 -4.35
CA VAL A 349 13.72 -12.51 -4.10
C VAL A 349 13.65 -11.90 -5.49
N ASP A 350 12.44 -11.52 -5.91
CA ASP A 350 12.25 -10.89 -7.21
C ASP A 350 13.08 -9.59 -7.22
N SER A 351 14.19 -9.62 -7.94
CA SER A 351 15.19 -8.57 -8.06
C SER A 351 14.91 -7.64 -9.24
N ASP A 352 13.80 -7.84 -9.96
CA ASP A 352 13.56 -7.23 -11.27
C ASP A 352 12.71 -5.96 -11.27
N GLN A 353 12.64 -5.21 -10.16
CA GLN A 353 12.00 -3.87 -10.14
C GLN A 353 12.93 -2.70 -9.78
N VAL A 354 14.26 -2.88 -9.89
CA VAL A 354 15.24 -1.79 -9.72
C VAL A 354 15.74 -1.22 -11.07
N ARG A 355 15.11 -1.56 -12.19
CA ARG A 355 15.39 -0.93 -13.50
C ARG A 355 14.12 -0.39 -14.16
N ALA A 356 13.71 0.80 -13.72
CA ALA A 356 12.99 1.77 -14.53
C ALA A 356 13.28 3.17 -13.96
#